data_AF-A0A7S0RP93-F1
#
_entry.id   AF-A0A7S0RP93-F1
#
_cell.length_a   1.000
_cell.length_b   1.000
_cell.length_c   1.000
_cell.angle_alpha   90.00
_cell.angle_beta   90.00
_cell.angle_gamma   90.00
#
_symmetry.space_group_name_H-M   'P 1'
#
loop_
_entity.id
_entity.type
_entity.pdbx_description
1 polymer ?
#
loop_
_entity_poly.entity_id
_entity_poly.type
_entity_poly.pdbx_seq_one_letter_code
_entity_poly.pdbx_strand_id
1 'polypeptide(L)'
;RLVSAQGTYAPLAAPLLDMLHWAALNKSPKGAQGGAPDLSLTLRAGKAALRAPGFQGEVVTQVIELLADHLAQWSCSPAFPELGHLPAQHLRRFAKTTKVDRFRKLAKGLLDAIERNTAFVGCSRARDALYLTNCRVRRTWRGPRDCDPSQFLLSIKEEVPDVVVQGAVQP
;
A
#
# COMPACT_ATOMS: atom_id res chain seq x y z
N ARG A 1 0.09 -2.73 16.02
CA ARG A 1 1.19 -2.49 17.00
C ARG A 1 1.71 -3.74 17.72
N LEU A 2 1.30 -4.96 17.36
CA LEU A 2 1.94 -6.21 17.82
C LEU A 2 2.96 -6.74 16.80
N VAL A 3 2.58 -6.70 15.52
CA VAL A 3 3.42 -7.13 14.38
C VAL A 3 4.73 -6.32 14.30
N SER A 4 4.68 -5.01 14.60
CA SER A 4 5.88 -4.15 14.64
C SER A 4 6.85 -4.55 15.76
N ALA A 5 6.36 -5.06 16.88
CA ALA A 5 7.19 -5.50 18.01
C ALA A 5 7.78 -6.90 17.78
N GLN A 6 7.10 -7.75 17.02
CA GLN A 6 7.48 -9.15 16.80
C GLN A 6 8.39 -9.36 15.58
N GLY A 7 8.51 -8.37 14.69
CA GLY A 7 9.27 -8.50 13.44
C GLY A 7 8.76 -9.61 12.50
N THR A 8 7.58 -10.15 12.77
CA THR A 8 6.99 -11.29 12.04
C THR A 8 5.98 -10.79 11.03
N TYR A 9 5.99 -11.36 9.81
CA TYR A 9 5.01 -11.01 8.79
C TYR A 9 3.65 -11.64 9.07
N ALA A 10 2.61 -10.80 9.17
CA ALA A 10 1.22 -11.20 9.26
C ALA A 10 0.45 -10.68 8.03
N PRO A 11 -0.18 -11.54 7.21
CA PRO A 11 -0.86 -11.11 5.99
C PRO A 11 -2.22 -10.46 6.29
N LEU A 12 -2.20 -9.19 6.70
CA LEU A 12 -3.40 -8.41 7.02
C LEU A 12 -4.06 -7.81 5.76
N ALA A 13 -3.35 -7.73 4.64
CA ALA A 13 -3.86 -7.12 3.43
C ALA A 13 -5.11 -7.86 2.88
N ALA A 14 -5.09 -9.18 2.79
CA ALA A 14 -6.19 -9.97 2.23
C ALA A 14 -7.54 -9.75 2.94
N PRO A 15 -7.67 -9.95 4.26
CA PRO A 15 -8.96 -9.75 4.94
C PRO A 15 -9.45 -8.29 4.91
N LEU A 16 -8.54 -7.31 4.92
CA LEU A 16 -8.90 -5.90 4.81
C LEU A 16 -9.44 -5.58 3.42
N LEU A 17 -8.81 -6.11 2.37
CA LEU A 17 -9.28 -5.93 0.99
C LEU A 17 -10.66 -6.56 0.78
N ASP A 18 -10.97 -7.71 1.38
CA ASP A 18 -12.29 -8.32 1.30
C ASP A 18 -13.39 -7.39 1.87
N MET A 19 -13.09 -6.65 2.95
CA MET A 19 -14.04 -5.67 3.50
C MET A 19 -14.34 -4.52 2.53
N LEU A 20 -13.37 -4.10 1.72
CA LEU A 20 -13.58 -3.10 0.65
C LEU A 20 -14.47 -3.62 -0.49
N HIS A 21 -14.55 -4.95 -0.70
CA HIS A 21 -15.41 -5.56 -1.74
C HIS A 21 -16.84 -5.82 -1.26
N TRP A 22 -17.19 -5.35 -0.06
CA TRP A 22 -18.53 -5.51 0.48
C TRP A 22 -19.59 -4.87 -0.43
N ALA A 23 -20.56 -5.69 -0.88
CA ALA A 23 -21.60 -5.33 -1.83
C ALA A 23 -22.48 -4.12 -1.44
N ALA A 24 -22.53 -3.71 -0.16
CA ALA A 24 -23.31 -2.52 0.22
C ALA A 24 -22.61 -1.21 -0.14
N LEU A 25 -21.28 -1.19 -0.29
CA LEU A 25 -20.51 0.00 -0.68
C LEU A 25 -20.74 0.42 -2.14
N ASN A 26 -21.15 -0.53 -2.99
CA ASN A 26 -21.48 -0.28 -4.39
C ASN A 26 -22.88 0.37 -4.59
N LYS A 27 -23.70 0.39 -3.54
CA LYS A 27 -25.05 0.98 -3.57
C LYS A 27 -24.99 2.37 -2.93
N SER A 28 -25.85 3.28 -3.39
CA SER A 28 -25.97 4.57 -2.72
C SER A 28 -26.42 4.34 -1.26
N PRO A 29 -25.81 5.06 -0.30
CA PRO A 29 -26.19 4.95 1.11
C PRO A 29 -27.67 5.33 1.26
N LYS A 30 -28.40 4.55 2.06
CA LYS A 30 -29.83 4.77 2.32
C LYS A 30 -30.03 4.81 3.83
N GLY A 31 -30.48 5.96 4.33
CA GLY A 31 -30.77 6.18 5.75
C GLY A 31 -30.45 7.61 6.15
N ALA A 32 -31.05 8.06 7.26
CA ALA A 32 -30.65 9.31 7.90
C ALA A 32 -29.16 9.24 8.27
N GLN A 33 -28.51 10.39 8.29
CA GLN A 33 -27.13 10.54 8.75
C GLN A 33 -27.07 10.34 10.27
N GLY A 34 -27.28 9.09 10.71
CA GLY A 34 -27.03 8.68 12.08
C GLY A 34 -25.53 8.76 12.39
N GLY A 35 -25.22 9.01 13.66
CA GLY A 35 -23.84 9.13 14.13
C GLY A 35 -22.97 7.93 13.74
N ALA A 36 -21.71 8.21 13.46
CA ALA A 36 -20.65 7.23 13.27
C ALA A 36 -20.59 6.29 14.50
N PRO A 37 -20.88 4.99 14.36
CA PRO A 37 -20.79 4.05 15.48
C PRO A 37 -19.33 3.68 15.74
N ASP A 38 -18.97 3.55 17.01
CA ASP A 38 -17.67 3.03 17.40
C ASP A 38 -17.59 1.52 17.10
N LEU A 39 -16.72 1.16 16.15
CA LEU A 39 -16.49 -0.21 15.72
C LEU A 39 -15.76 -1.05 16.79
N SER A 40 -15.12 -0.41 17.77
CA SER A 40 -14.44 -1.08 18.89
C SER A 40 -15.43 -1.70 19.89
N LEU A 41 -16.59 -1.07 20.05
CA LEU A 41 -17.62 -1.48 20.99
C LEU A 41 -18.76 -2.26 20.32
N THR A 42 -18.85 -2.22 18.99
CA THR A 42 -19.94 -2.83 18.23
C THR A 42 -19.55 -4.21 17.71
N LEU A 43 -19.97 -5.27 18.39
CA LEU A 43 -19.70 -6.66 17.97
C LEU A 43 -20.52 -7.10 16.74
N ARG A 44 -21.75 -6.59 16.58
CA ARG A 44 -22.66 -6.97 15.47
C ARG A 44 -23.56 -5.82 15.05
N ALA A 45 -23.50 -5.45 13.77
CA ALA A 45 -24.40 -4.46 13.20
C ALA A 45 -25.66 -5.10 12.59
N GLY A 46 -26.80 -4.45 12.75
CA GLY A 46 -28.04 -4.84 12.06
C GLY A 46 -27.98 -4.56 10.56
N LYS A 47 -28.78 -5.31 9.76
CA LYS A 47 -28.82 -5.15 8.28
C LYS A 47 -29.17 -3.73 7.80
N ALA A 48 -29.90 -2.97 8.62
CA ALA A 48 -30.24 -1.57 8.34
C ALA A 48 -29.06 -0.62 8.60
N ALA A 49 -28.33 -0.83 9.71
CA ALA A 49 -27.16 -0.02 10.09
C ALA A 49 -26.03 -0.12 9.06
N LEU A 50 -25.88 -1.29 8.45
CA LEU A 50 -24.96 -1.56 7.35
C LEU A 50 -25.13 -0.65 6.10
N ARG A 51 -26.30 -0.01 5.93
CA ARG A 51 -26.57 0.91 4.81
C ARG A 51 -26.46 2.39 5.22
N ALA A 52 -26.29 2.67 6.50
CA ALA A 52 -26.17 4.02 7.01
C ALA A 52 -24.84 4.65 6.53
N PRO A 53 -24.85 5.90 6.05
CA PRO A 53 -23.66 6.56 5.54
C PRO A 53 -22.56 6.73 6.61
N GLY A 54 -22.95 6.99 7.87
CA GLY A 54 -22.02 7.10 8.99
C GLY A 54 -21.26 5.78 9.23
N PHE A 55 -21.98 4.66 9.30
CA PHE A 55 -21.38 3.33 9.47
C PHE A 55 -20.42 2.99 8.31
N GLN A 56 -20.84 3.20 7.07
CA GLN A 56 -19.99 2.95 5.90
C GLN A 56 -18.73 3.82 5.91
N GLY A 57 -18.86 5.08 6.36
CA GLY A 57 -17.75 6.01 6.47
C GLY A 57 -16.68 5.54 7.45
N GLU A 58 -17.07 5.12 8.65
CA GLU A 58 -16.15 4.62 9.66
C GLU A 58 -15.46 3.35 9.22
N VAL A 59 -16.21 2.38 8.69
CA VAL A 59 -15.64 1.10 8.23
C VAL A 59 -14.59 1.34 7.14
N VAL A 60 -14.92 2.13 6.11
CA VAL A 60 -13.98 2.38 5.01
C VAL A 60 -12.74 3.15 5.51
N THR A 61 -12.92 4.14 6.39
CA THR A 61 -11.82 4.92 6.93
C THR A 61 -10.88 4.03 7.73
N GLN A 62 -11.40 3.24 8.67
CA GLN A 62 -10.60 2.36 9.52
C GLN A 62 -9.91 1.25 8.73
N VAL A 63 -10.56 0.67 7.70
CA VAL A 63 -9.93 -0.35 6.84
C VAL A 63 -8.77 0.25 6.05
N ILE A 64 -8.91 1.47 5.52
CA ILE A 64 -7.85 2.15 4.77
C ILE A 64 -6.68 2.50 5.70
N GLU A 65 -6.95 2.97 6.92
CA GLU A 65 -5.92 3.26 7.94
C GLU A 65 -5.16 2.00 8.34
N LEU A 66 -5.85 0.90 8.63
CA LEU A 66 -5.22 -0.37 8.98
C LEU A 66 -4.37 -0.93 7.82
N LEU A 67 -4.82 -0.77 6.58
CA LEU A 67 -4.07 -1.18 5.40
C LEU A 67 -2.82 -0.30 5.20
N ALA A 68 -2.95 1.00 5.44
CA ALA A 68 -1.83 1.93 5.40
C ALA A 68 -0.78 1.59 6.47
N ASP A 69 -1.19 1.32 7.71
CA ASP A 69 -0.31 0.91 8.81
C ASP A 69 0.43 -0.39 8.48
N HIS A 70 -0.28 -1.38 7.92
CA HIS A 70 0.34 -2.64 7.50
C HIS A 70 1.41 -2.40 6.42
N LEU A 71 1.11 -1.59 5.40
CA LEU A 71 2.06 -1.30 4.32
C LEU A 71 3.22 -0.42 4.78
N ALA A 72 2.97 0.53 5.68
CA ALA A 72 4.00 1.37 6.29
C ALA A 72 5.02 0.54 7.06
N GLN A 73 4.58 -0.49 7.78
CA GLN A 73 5.47 -1.40 8.49
C GLN A 73 6.49 -2.09 7.56
N TRP A 74 6.09 -2.40 6.32
CA TRP A 74 6.94 -3.10 5.34
C TRP A 74 7.51 -2.16 4.28
N SER A 75 7.38 -0.84 4.45
CA SER A 75 7.71 0.16 3.43
C SER A 75 9.17 0.13 2.98
N CYS A 76 10.11 -0.12 3.91
CA CYS A 76 11.54 -0.21 3.62
C CYS A 76 12.00 -1.63 3.20
N SER A 77 11.08 -2.60 3.08
CA SER A 77 11.44 -3.96 2.69
C SER A 77 11.77 -4.03 1.20
N PRO A 78 12.84 -4.76 0.78
CA PRO A 78 13.12 -4.96 -0.64
C PRO A 78 12.00 -5.72 -1.37
N ALA A 79 11.16 -6.46 -0.64
CA ALA A 79 9.98 -7.14 -1.17
C ALA A 79 8.75 -6.24 -1.32
N PHE A 80 8.82 -4.96 -0.95
CA PHE A 80 7.67 -4.05 -0.99
C PHE A 80 6.98 -3.95 -2.36
N PRO A 81 7.68 -3.91 -3.51
CA PRO A 81 7.01 -3.85 -4.82
C PRO A 81 6.05 -5.02 -5.06
N GLU A 82 6.39 -6.20 -4.56
CA GLU A 82 5.53 -7.39 -4.64
C GLU A 82 4.38 -7.31 -3.63
N LEU A 83 4.67 -6.87 -2.41
CA LEU A 83 3.67 -6.74 -1.33
C LEU A 83 2.61 -5.67 -1.64
N GLY A 84 3.01 -4.54 -2.22
CA GLY A 84 2.15 -3.41 -2.54
C GLY A 84 1.33 -3.61 -3.82
N HIS A 85 1.72 -4.54 -4.69
CA HIS A 85 1.07 -4.74 -5.99
C HIS A 85 -0.41 -5.14 -5.88
N LEU A 86 -0.71 -6.16 -5.07
CA LEU A 86 -2.07 -6.65 -4.90
C LEU A 86 -3.00 -5.58 -4.29
N PRO A 87 -2.65 -4.94 -3.14
CA PRO A 87 -3.43 -3.84 -2.60
C PRO A 87 -3.66 -2.71 -3.61
N ALA A 88 -2.64 -2.31 -4.36
CA ALA A 88 -2.77 -1.27 -5.38
C ALA A 88 -3.78 -1.65 -6.47
N GLN A 89 -3.77 -2.90 -6.95
CA GLN A 89 -4.73 -3.36 -7.96
C GLN A 89 -6.17 -3.33 -7.41
N HIS A 90 -6.38 -3.78 -6.18
CA HIS A 90 -7.70 -3.77 -5.55
C HIS A 90 -8.20 -2.33 -5.27
N LEU A 91 -7.33 -1.43 -4.81
CA LEU A 91 -7.67 -0.02 -4.62
C LEU A 91 -8.04 0.68 -5.94
N ARG A 92 -7.35 0.38 -7.05
CA ARG A 92 -7.73 0.87 -8.39
C ARG A 92 -9.11 0.41 -8.81
N ARG A 93 -9.44 -0.86 -8.56
CA ARG A 93 -10.77 -1.42 -8.84
C ARG A 93 -11.83 -0.75 -7.97
N PHE A 94 -11.58 -0.64 -6.67
CA PHE A 94 -12.47 0.02 -5.72
C PHE A 94 -12.75 1.49 -6.09
N ALA A 95 -11.72 2.25 -6.48
CA ALA A 95 -11.89 3.65 -6.88
C ALA A 95 -12.80 3.83 -8.13
N LYS A 96 -12.83 2.83 -9.02
CA LYS A 96 -13.70 2.80 -10.21
C LYS A 96 -15.13 2.39 -9.88
N THR A 97 -15.33 1.44 -8.97
CA THR A 97 -16.67 0.91 -8.63
C THR A 97 -17.42 1.81 -7.65
N THR A 98 -16.71 2.53 -6.79
CA THR A 98 -17.31 3.30 -5.70
C THR A 98 -18.00 4.56 -6.22
N LYS A 99 -19.25 4.77 -5.79
CA LYS A 99 -20.07 5.94 -6.16
C LYS A 99 -19.81 7.15 -5.28
N VAL A 100 -19.31 6.93 -4.06
CA VAL A 100 -19.07 7.99 -3.06
C VAL A 100 -17.68 8.60 -3.26
N ASP A 101 -17.61 9.90 -3.55
CA ASP A 101 -16.35 10.59 -3.85
C ASP A 101 -15.38 10.64 -2.66
N ARG A 102 -15.88 10.73 -1.42
CA ARG A 102 -15.04 10.68 -0.21
C ARG A 102 -14.18 9.41 -0.17
N PHE A 103 -14.80 8.25 -0.39
CA PHE A 103 -14.11 6.96 -0.36
C PHE A 103 -13.13 6.82 -1.54
N ARG A 104 -13.52 7.34 -2.71
CA ARG A 104 -12.63 7.39 -3.87
C ARG A 104 -11.36 8.21 -3.59
N LYS A 105 -11.49 9.36 -2.93
CA LYS A 105 -10.34 10.22 -2.55
C LYS A 105 -9.42 9.50 -1.56
N LEU A 106 -9.97 8.84 -0.54
CA LEU A 106 -9.18 8.07 0.43
C LEU A 106 -8.41 6.92 -0.24
N ALA A 107 -9.08 6.14 -1.09
CA ALA A 107 -8.45 5.03 -1.79
C ALA A 107 -7.35 5.49 -2.76
N LYS A 108 -7.57 6.61 -3.48
CA LYS A 108 -6.54 7.21 -4.34
C LYS A 108 -5.36 7.76 -3.54
N GLY A 109 -5.60 8.39 -2.39
CA GLY A 109 -4.53 8.87 -1.52
C GLY A 109 -3.59 7.75 -1.08
N LEU A 110 -4.15 6.60 -0.66
CA LEU A 110 -3.35 5.42 -0.33
C LEU A 110 -2.68 4.81 -1.57
N LEU A 111 -3.36 4.75 -2.71
CA LEU A 111 -2.79 4.28 -3.96
C LEU A 111 -1.52 5.07 -4.33
N ASP A 112 -1.60 6.40 -4.32
CA ASP A 112 -0.47 7.26 -4.67
C ASP A 112 0.70 7.05 -3.70
N ALA A 113 0.42 6.81 -2.41
CA ALA A 113 1.46 6.49 -1.43
C ALA A 113 2.16 5.16 -1.73
N ILE A 114 1.40 4.13 -2.11
CA ILE A 114 1.94 2.82 -2.51
C ILE A 114 2.81 2.95 -3.76
N GLU A 115 2.36 3.70 -4.77
CA GLU A 115 3.10 3.89 -6.02
C GLU A 115 4.42 4.65 -5.79
N ARG A 116 4.39 5.71 -4.95
CA ARG A 116 5.62 6.41 -4.53
C ARG A 116 6.60 5.47 -3.82
N ASN A 117 6.12 4.66 -2.89
CA ASN A 117 7.00 3.75 -2.15
C ASN A 117 7.53 2.61 -3.05
N THR A 118 6.70 2.11 -3.97
CA THR A 118 7.12 1.11 -4.97
C THR A 118 8.22 1.65 -5.86
N ALA A 119 8.08 2.90 -6.32
CA ALA A 119 9.09 3.58 -7.12
C ALA A 119 10.38 3.82 -6.32
N PHE A 120 10.26 4.29 -5.06
CA PHE A 120 11.40 4.49 -4.16
C PHE A 120 12.19 3.19 -3.96
N VAL A 121 11.53 2.13 -3.49
CA VAL A 121 12.18 0.83 -3.26
C VAL A 121 12.71 0.23 -4.56
N GLY A 122 11.98 0.39 -5.68
CA GLY A 122 12.44 -0.03 -7.00
C GLY A 122 13.72 0.66 -7.43
N CYS A 123 13.81 1.99 -7.25
CA CYS A 123 15.01 2.76 -7.58
C CYS A 123 16.16 2.46 -6.62
N SER A 124 15.91 2.31 -5.31
CA SER A 124 16.93 1.88 -4.35
C SER A 124 17.46 0.49 -4.69
N ARG A 125 16.59 -0.47 -5.03
CA ARG A 125 16.98 -1.81 -5.49
C ARG A 125 17.75 -1.74 -6.80
N ALA A 126 17.33 -0.92 -7.76
CA ALA A 126 18.05 -0.76 -9.01
C ALA A 126 19.44 -0.16 -8.77
N ARG A 127 19.55 0.87 -7.91
CA ARG A 127 20.82 1.47 -7.51
C ARG A 127 21.74 0.45 -6.81
N ASP A 128 21.21 -0.32 -5.87
CA ASP A 128 22.01 -1.30 -5.12
C ASP A 128 22.30 -2.57 -5.94
N ALA A 129 21.42 -2.96 -6.87
CA ALA A 129 21.68 -4.02 -7.84
C ALA A 129 22.70 -3.57 -8.89
N LEU A 130 22.63 -2.31 -9.34
CA LEU A 130 23.70 -1.65 -10.11
C LEU A 130 24.98 -1.59 -9.28
N TYR A 131 24.89 -1.43 -7.96
CA TYR A 131 26.03 -1.49 -7.05
C TYR A 131 26.52 -2.92 -6.82
N LEU A 132 25.72 -3.98 -6.98
CA LEU A 132 26.18 -5.38 -6.89
C LEU A 132 26.72 -5.90 -8.23
N THR A 133 26.18 -5.40 -9.35
CA THR A 133 26.78 -5.63 -10.67
C THR A 133 28.06 -4.81 -10.85
N ASN A 134 28.15 -3.59 -10.28
CA ASN A 134 29.36 -2.75 -10.31
C ASN A 134 30.34 -3.01 -9.15
N CYS A 135 29.88 -3.30 -7.93
CA CYS A 135 30.74 -3.74 -6.83
C CYS A 135 30.98 -5.23 -6.95
N ARG A 136 32.05 -5.55 -7.66
CA ARG A 136 32.78 -6.79 -7.47
C ARG A 136 32.03 -8.03 -7.97
N VAL A 137 31.61 -7.97 -9.24
CA VAL A 137 31.79 -9.09 -10.20
C VAL A 137 33.30 -9.29 -10.45
N ARG A 138 34.04 -9.53 -9.35
CA ARG A 138 35.44 -9.93 -9.29
C ARG A 138 35.55 -10.92 -8.13
N ARG A 139 35.10 -12.18 -8.35
CA ARG A 139 35.89 -13.39 -8.01
C ARG A 139 35.21 -14.76 -8.15
N THR A 140 33.88 -14.93 -8.25
CA THR A 140 33.31 -16.28 -8.00
C THR A 140 32.41 -16.94 -9.04
N TRP A 141 32.16 -16.37 -10.23
CA TRP A 141 31.47 -17.14 -11.29
C TRP A 141 32.18 -16.99 -12.63
N ARG A 142 32.88 -18.05 -13.05
CA ARG A 142 33.51 -18.21 -14.37
C ARG A 142 32.43 -18.58 -15.40
N GLY A 143 31.73 -17.59 -15.97
CA GLY A 143 30.85 -17.76 -17.12
C GLY A 143 31.12 -16.67 -18.18
N PRO A 144 30.95 -16.96 -19.48
CA PRO A 144 31.01 -15.95 -20.54
C PRO A 144 30.04 -14.78 -20.27
N ARG A 145 30.52 -13.56 -20.54
CA ARG A 145 30.02 -12.28 -20.02
C ARG A 145 29.11 -11.54 -21.00
N ASP A 146 28.04 -12.17 -21.46
CA ASP A 146 27.10 -11.51 -22.36
C ASP A 146 25.67 -11.61 -21.81
N CYS A 147 25.43 -11.01 -20.65
CA CYS A 147 24.08 -10.61 -20.28
C CYS A 147 23.96 -9.11 -20.55
N ASP A 148 23.38 -8.78 -21.70
CA ASP A 148 22.99 -7.41 -21.99
C ASP A 148 22.16 -6.87 -20.81
N PRO A 149 22.46 -5.66 -20.31
CA PRO A 149 21.65 -5.05 -19.29
C PRO A 149 20.20 -4.99 -19.79
N SER A 150 19.24 -5.38 -18.94
CA SER A 150 17.85 -5.35 -19.35
C SER A 150 17.47 -3.93 -19.77
N GLN A 151 16.75 -3.79 -20.88
CA GLN A 151 16.25 -2.49 -21.40
C GLN A 151 15.55 -1.66 -20.29
N PHE A 152 14.93 -2.36 -19.33
CA PHE A 152 14.35 -1.76 -18.13
C PHE A 152 15.37 -0.99 -17.30
N LEU A 153 16.57 -1.53 -17.05
CA LEU A 153 17.63 -0.89 -16.27
C LEU A 153 18.27 0.29 -17.01
N LEU A 154 18.42 0.21 -18.33
CA LEU A 154 18.89 1.32 -19.15
C LEU A 154 17.89 2.47 -19.24
N SER A 155 16.60 2.18 -19.03
CA SER A 155 15.52 3.17 -19.01
C SER A 155 15.41 3.90 -17.66
N ILE A 156 16.07 3.43 -16.61
CA ILE A 156 16.11 4.13 -15.32
C ILE A 156 17.13 5.25 -15.48
N LYS A 157 16.65 6.48 -15.56
CA LYS A 157 17.53 7.66 -15.54
C LYS A 157 18.38 7.61 -14.27
N GLU A 158 19.69 7.80 -14.44
CA GLU A 158 20.68 7.87 -13.36
C GLU A 158 20.34 8.97 -12.33
N GLU A 159 19.52 9.94 -12.73
CA GLU A 159 18.91 10.94 -11.85
C GLU A 159 17.57 10.45 -11.29
N VAL A 160 17.63 9.73 -10.17
CA VAL A 160 16.50 9.65 -9.22
C VAL A 160 17.05 9.90 -7.81
N PRO A 161 16.45 10.83 -7.07
CA PRO A 161 17.15 12.00 -6.57
C PRO A 161 17.52 11.92 -5.09
N ASP A 162 18.48 12.76 -4.69
CA ASP A 162 18.64 13.27 -3.33
C ASP A 162 17.36 14.01 -2.90
N VAL A 163 16.35 13.28 -2.44
CA VAL A 163 15.17 13.87 -1.79
C VAL A 163 14.93 13.17 -0.46
N VAL A 164 15.13 13.99 0.58
CA VAL A 164 14.90 13.79 2.03
C VAL A 164 16.10 13.32 2.86
N VAL A 165 17.09 14.21 2.99
CA VAL A 165 17.80 14.45 4.26
C VAL A 165 17.67 15.94 4.61
N GLN A 166 16.45 16.47 4.68
CA GLN A 166 16.18 17.77 5.31
C GLN A 166 14.80 17.71 5.96
N GLY A 167 14.74 17.19 7.19
CA GLY A 167 13.52 17.26 8.00
C GLY A 167 13.23 16.04 8.86
N ALA A 168 14.15 15.62 9.74
CA ALA A 168 13.79 14.89 10.97
C ALA A 168 14.95 14.89 11.98
N VAL A 169 14.86 15.82 12.94
CA VAL A 169 15.10 15.65 14.39
C VAL A 169 16.54 15.35 14.86
N GLN A 170 17.23 16.42 15.27
CA GLN A 170 18.18 16.42 16.41
C GLN A 170 17.43 16.20 17.74
N PRO A 171 18.10 15.66 18.78
CA PRO A 171 17.48 14.94 19.91
C PRO A 171 16.44 15.71 20.74
#